data_AF-A0A101PST2-F1
#
_entry.id   AF-A0A101PST2-F1
#
_cell.length_a   1.000
_cell.length_b   1.000
_cell.length_c   1.000
_cell.angle_alpha   90.00
_cell.angle_beta   90.00
_cell.angle_gamma   90.00
#
_symmetry.space_group_name_H-M   'P 1'
#
loop_
_entity.id
_entity.type
_entity.pdbx_description
1 polymer ?
#
loop_
_entity_poly.entity_id
_entity_poly.type
_entity_poly.pdbx_seq_one_letter_code
_entity_poly.pdbx_strand_id
1 'polypeptide(L)'
;MARDSQYGMNIEGFLYHGQPLKDVLPAFLFAERKRLDDLLAMERPEWWNDEIGRTFTRAFHEYGNITITQLDKLIGALRTVADLTDGTVRSNQETEEQNIKAAQNFGGRTGGTH
;
A
#
# COMPACT_ATOMS: atom_id res chain seq x y z
N MET A 1 27.93 1.00 -7.35
CA MET A 1 27.96 -0.41 -6.92
C MET A 1 26.96 -0.53 -5.78
N ALA A 2 25.78 -1.06 -6.06
CA ALA A 2 24.81 -1.35 -5.00
C ALA A 2 25.46 -2.39 -4.08
N ARG A 3 25.51 -2.11 -2.78
CA ARG A 3 25.84 -3.13 -1.78
C ARG A 3 24.67 -4.09 -1.80
N ASP A 4 24.78 -5.15 -2.58
CA ASP A 4 23.89 -6.30 -2.46
C ASP A 4 23.97 -6.72 -0.99
N SER A 5 22.86 -6.51 -0.27
CA SER A 5 22.78 -6.93 1.13
C SER A 5 23.12 -8.41 1.18
N GLN A 6 23.76 -8.82 2.26
CA GLN A 6 24.27 -10.18 2.49
C GLN A 6 23.17 -11.28 2.43
N TYR A 7 21.92 -10.87 2.20
CA TYR A 7 20.68 -11.65 2.13
C TYR A 7 20.01 -11.71 0.74
N GLY A 8 20.62 -11.12 -0.30
CA GLY A 8 20.07 -11.16 -1.67
C GLY A 8 18.81 -10.32 -1.87
N MET A 9 18.48 -9.44 -0.92
CA MET A 9 17.31 -8.58 -0.97
C MET A 9 17.74 -7.12 -1.09
N ASN A 10 17.38 -6.47 -2.20
CA ASN A 10 17.63 -5.05 -2.40
C ASN A 10 16.63 -4.21 -1.59
N ILE A 11 16.96 -3.94 -0.33
CA ILE A 11 16.13 -3.14 0.61
C ILE A 11 15.81 -1.76 0.01
N GLU A 12 16.77 -1.10 -0.63
CA GLU A 12 16.57 0.21 -1.25
C GLU A 12 15.54 0.13 -2.39
N GLY A 13 15.64 -0.89 -3.24
CA GLY A 13 14.65 -1.14 -4.29
C GLY A 13 13.27 -1.49 -3.74
N PHE A 14 13.22 -2.26 -2.66
CA PHE A 14 11.97 -2.63 -1.99
C PHE A 14 11.27 -1.40 -1.39
N LEU A 15 12.01 -0.52 -0.71
CA LEU A 15 11.49 0.74 -0.20
C LEU A 15 11.08 1.68 -1.34
N TYR A 16 11.90 1.80 -2.38
CA TYR A 16 11.61 2.67 -3.53
C TYR A 16 10.29 2.29 -4.22
N HIS A 17 10.01 1.00 -4.38
CA HIS A 17 8.77 0.53 -5.00
C HIS A 17 7.59 0.39 -4.03
N GLY A 18 7.85 0.09 -2.76
CA GLY A 18 6.81 -0.12 -1.74
C GLY A 18 6.27 1.18 -1.14
N GLN A 19 7.13 2.19 -0.92
CA GLN A 19 6.72 3.46 -0.30
C GLN A 19 5.60 4.17 -1.08
N PRO A 20 5.62 4.26 -2.43
CA PRO A 20 4.53 4.85 -3.19
C PRO A 20 3.21 4.07 -3.07
N LEU A 21 3.26 2.75 -2.89
CA LEU A 21 2.08 1.90 -2.70
C LEU A 21 1.43 2.12 -1.33
N LYS A 22 2.20 2.61 -0.35
CA LYS A 22 1.74 2.96 0.98
C LYS A 22 1.14 4.36 1.04
N ASP A 23 1.85 5.33 0.47
CA ASP A 23 1.58 6.75 0.74
C ASP A 23 0.77 7.42 -0.38
N VAL A 24 1.10 7.12 -1.63
CA VAL A 24 0.59 7.88 -2.79
C VAL A 24 -0.65 7.23 -3.38
N LEU A 25 -0.57 5.93 -3.65
CA LEU A 25 -1.62 5.22 -4.37
C LEU A 25 -2.92 5.09 -3.55
N PRO A 26 -2.89 4.77 -2.24
CA PRO A 26 -4.10 4.74 -1.43
C PRO A 26 -4.73 6.12 -1.30
N ALA A 27 -3.94 7.18 -1.13
CA ALA A 27 -4.45 8.55 -1.01
C ALA A 27 -5.21 9.00 -2.27
N PHE A 28 -4.64 8.73 -3.46
CA PHE A 28 -5.32 8.98 -4.73
C PHE A 28 -6.63 8.17 -4.82
N LEU A 29 -6.59 6.87 -4.53
CA LEU A 29 -7.77 6.01 -4.61
C LEU A 29 -8.86 6.41 -3.59
N PHE A 30 -8.48 6.85 -2.39
CA PHE A 30 -9.43 7.40 -1.42
C PHE A 30 -10.07 8.69 -1.91
N ALA A 31 -9.32 9.57 -2.60
CA ALA A 31 -9.86 10.78 -3.18
C ALA A 31 -10.88 10.47 -4.30
N GLU A 32 -10.56 9.53 -5.19
CA GLU A 32 -11.49 9.11 -6.26
C GLU A 32 -12.72 8.38 -5.70
N ARG A 33 -12.53 7.50 -4.70
CA ARG A 33 -13.64 6.88 -3.96
C ARG A 33 -14.57 7.94 -3.38
N LYS A 34 -14.01 8.95 -2.70
CA LYS A 34 -14.79 10.04 -2.10
C LYS A 34 -15.55 10.84 -3.17
N ARG A 35 -14.92 11.16 -4.31
CA ARG A 35 -15.61 11.85 -5.40
C ARG A 35 -16.81 11.05 -5.92
N LEU A 36 -16.67 9.73 -6.02
CA LEU A 36 -17.76 8.87 -6.47
C LEU A 36 -18.88 8.77 -5.40
N ASP A 37 -18.54 8.65 -4.12
CA ASP A 37 -19.51 8.74 -3.02
C ASP A 37 -20.29 10.07 -3.08
N ASP A 38 -19.58 11.19 -3.26
CA ASP A 38 -20.18 12.52 -3.34
C ASP A 38 -21.11 12.65 -4.56
N LEU A 39 -20.76 12.06 -5.71
CA LEU A 39 -21.60 12.01 -6.91
C LEU A 39 -22.86 11.15 -6.72
N LEU A 40 -22.75 10.01 -6.03
CA LEU A 40 -23.89 9.13 -5.73
C LEU A 40 -24.85 9.76 -4.71
N ALA A 41 -24.33 10.64 -3.84
CA ALA A 41 -25.14 11.38 -2.88
C ALA A 41 -25.88 12.58 -3.48
N MET A 42 -25.61 12.96 -4.74
CA MET A 42 -26.28 14.09 -5.38
C MET A 42 -27.78 13.85 -5.52
N GLU A 43 -28.58 14.84 -5.12
CA GLU A 43 -30.03 14.77 -5.29
C GLU A 43 -30.40 14.63 -6.77
N ARG A 44 -31.32 13.70 -7.05
CA ARG A 44 -31.84 13.54 -8.41
C ARG A 44 -32.67 14.76 -8.78
N PRO A 45 -32.38 15.45 -9.90
CA PRO A 45 -33.22 16.55 -10.35
C PRO A 45 -34.66 16.08 -10.61
N GLU A 46 -35.65 16.90 -10.25
CA GLU A 46 -37.07 16.52 -10.39
C GLU A 46 -37.47 16.20 -11.85
N TRP A 47 -36.79 16.80 -12.82
CA TRP A 47 -37.02 16.55 -14.25
C TRP A 47 -36.46 15.20 -14.75
N TRP A 48 -35.75 14.42 -13.91
CA TRP A 48 -35.38 13.02 -14.16
C TRP A 48 -36.41 12.01 -13.66
N ASN A 49 -37.62 12.45 -13.32
CA ASN A 49 -38.71 11.57 -12.88
C ASN A 49 -39.37 10.78 -14.03
N ASP A 50 -38.95 10.96 -15.26
CA ASP A 50 -39.36 10.15 -16.41
C ASP A 50 -38.71 8.76 -16.40
N GLU A 51 -39.11 7.89 -17.32
CA GLU A 51 -38.60 6.51 -17.39
C GLU A 51 -37.10 6.44 -17.67
N ILE A 52 -36.60 7.35 -18.53
CA ILE A 52 -35.20 7.43 -18.91
C ILE A 52 -34.34 7.88 -17.72
N GLY A 53 -34.73 8.97 -17.04
CA GLY A 53 -34.03 9.49 -15.87
C GLY A 53 -34.00 8.51 -14.71
N ARG A 54 -35.10 7.77 -14.47
CA ARG A 54 -35.13 6.68 -13.47
C ARG A 54 -34.20 5.52 -13.83
N THR A 55 -34.14 5.16 -15.11
CA THR A 55 -33.26 4.08 -15.60
C THR A 55 -31.79 4.49 -15.49
N PHE A 56 -31.45 5.71 -15.92
CA PHE A 56 -30.12 6.28 -15.77
C PHE A 56 -29.69 6.30 -14.30
N THR A 57 -30.55 6.82 -13.42
CA THR A 57 -30.25 6.91 -11.97
C THR A 57 -29.96 5.52 -11.40
N ARG A 58 -30.76 4.51 -11.76
CA ARG A 58 -30.56 3.14 -11.28
C ARG A 58 -29.23 2.57 -11.75
N ALA A 59 -28.94 2.68 -13.05
CA ALA A 59 -27.69 2.18 -13.61
C ALA A 59 -26.47 2.91 -13.02
N PHE A 60 -26.56 4.23 -12.86
CA PHE A 60 -25.51 5.04 -12.25
C PHE A 60 -25.20 4.59 -10.82
N HIS A 61 -26.22 4.37 -9.99
CA HIS A 61 -26.04 3.85 -8.64
C HIS A 61 -25.48 2.42 -8.63
N GLU A 62 -25.98 1.54 -9.49
CA GLU A 62 -25.51 0.16 -9.59
C GLU A 62 -24.01 0.10 -9.93
N TYR A 63 -23.61 0.74 -11.03
CA TYR A 63 -22.21 0.76 -11.47
C TYR A 63 -21.31 1.57 -10.54
N GLY A 64 -21.83 2.65 -9.94
CA GLY A 64 -21.12 3.43 -8.93
C GLY A 64 -20.79 2.60 -7.68
N ASN A 65 -21.78 1.88 -7.14
CA ASN A 65 -21.58 1.00 -5.97
C ASN A 65 -20.61 -0.14 -6.26
N ILE A 66 -20.68 -0.74 -7.45
CA ILE A 66 -19.70 -1.74 -7.90
C ILE A 66 -18.30 -1.13 -7.90
N THR A 67 -18.14 0.07 -8.46
CA THR A 67 -16.84 0.75 -8.57
C THR A 67 -16.24 1.08 -7.20
N ILE A 68 -17.04 1.60 -6.26
CA ILE A 68 -16.62 1.82 -4.86
C ILE A 68 -16.12 0.52 -4.24
N THR A 69 -16.88 -0.56 -4.39
CA THR A 69 -16.50 -1.87 -3.84
C THR A 69 -15.16 -2.36 -4.39
N GLN A 70 -14.88 -2.14 -5.68
CA GLN A 70 -13.60 -2.52 -6.29
C GLN A 70 -12.45 -1.61 -5.84
N LEU A 71 -12.70 -0.30 -5.69
CA LEU A 71 -11.72 0.63 -5.13
C LEU A 71 -11.34 0.24 -3.70
N ASP A 72 -12.32 -0.10 -2.86
CA ASP A 72 -12.07 -0.52 -1.47
C ASP A 72 -11.22 -1.80 -1.41
N LYS A 73 -11.48 -2.77 -2.28
CA LYS A 73 -10.66 -3.99 -2.41
C LYS A 73 -9.25 -3.68 -2.85
N LEU A 74 -9.08 -2.81 -3.85
CA LEU A 74 -7.77 -2.43 -4.36
C LEU A 74 -6.95 -1.68 -3.30
N ILE A 75 -7.57 -0.71 -2.61
CA ILE A 75 -6.95 0.00 -1.49
C ILE A 75 -6.49 -0.97 -0.40
N GLY A 76 -7.35 -1.93 -0.04
CA GLY A 76 -7.00 -2.97 0.94
C GLY A 76 -5.81 -3.83 0.49
N ALA A 77 -5.81 -4.31 -0.75
CA ALA A 77 -4.71 -5.10 -1.29
C ALA A 77 -3.37 -4.34 -1.31
N LEU A 78 -3.40 -3.07 -1.71
CA LEU A 78 -2.21 -2.21 -1.73
C LEU A 78 -1.65 -1.95 -0.33
N ARG A 79 -2.53 -1.75 0.66
CA ARG A 79 -2.12 -1.65 2.07
C ARG A 79 -1.43 -2.93 2.55
N THR A 80 -1.98 -4.11 2.23
CA THR A 80 -1.33 -5.38 2.56
C THR A 80 0.07 -5.49 1.95
N VAL A 81 0.25 -5.10 0.68
CA VAL A 81 1.56 -5.11 0.03
C VAL A 81 2.53 -4.13 0.70
N ALA A 82 2.06 -2.94 1.08
CA ALA A 82 2.84 -1.96 1.82
C ALA A 82 3.26 -2.48 3.21
N ASP A 83 2.34 -3.07 3.96
CA ASP A 83 2.61 -3.63 5.30
C ASP A 83 3.61 -4.80 5.23
N LEU A 84 3.50 -5.64 4.20
CA LEU A 84 4.48 -6.71 3.94
C LEU A 84 5.86 -6.13 3.62
N THR A 85 5.91 -5.06 2.83
CA THR A 85 7.17 -4.36 2.49
C THR A 85 7.83 -3.85 3.76
N ASP A 86 7.10 -3.15 4.62
CA ASP A 86 7.62 -2.64 5.90
C ASP A 86 8.10 -3.77 6.83
N GLY A 87 7.31 -4.84 6.94
CA GLY A 87 7.65 -6.00 7.74
C GLY A 87 8.94 -6.68 7.30
N THR A 88 9.12 -6.86 5.98
CA THR A 88 10.33 -7.43 5.40
C THR A 88 11.56 -6.54 5.62
N VAL A 89 11.42 -5.22 5.44
CA VAL A 89 12.52 -4.27 5.68
C VAL A 89 12.95 -4.32 7.15
N ARG A 90 12.00 -4.28 8.09
CA ARG A 90 12.29 -4.34 9.52
C ARG A 90 12.99 -5.65 9.90
N SER A 91 12.47 -6.79 9.43
CA SER A 91 13.06 -8.11 9.71
C SER A 91 14.52 -8.21 9.21
N ASN A 92 14.81 -7.66 8.03
CA ASN A 92 16.17 -7.65 7.51
C ASN A 92 17.09 -6.75 8.34
N GLN A 93 16.63 -5.55 8.73
CA GLN A 93 17.40 -4.65 9.58
C GLN A 93 17.74 -5.28 10.93
N GLU A 94 16.76 -5.92 11.59
CA GLU A 94 16.97 -6.63 12.86
C GLU A 94 17.99 -7.78 12.72
N THR A 95 17.94 -8.50 11.59
CA THR A 95 18.88 -9.61 11.31
C THR A 95 20.30 -9.07 11.07
N GLU A 96 20.44 -7.99 10.30
CA GLU A 96 21.73 -7.32 10.06
C GLU A 96 22.35 -6.83 11.38
N GLU A 97 21.55 -6.20 12.25
CA GLU A 97 22.00 -5.75 13.57
C GLU A 97 22.48 -6.91 14.46
N GLN A 98 21.78 -8.04 14.46
CA GLN A 98 22.17 -9.23 15.21
C GLN A 98 23.49 -9.81 14.67
N ASN A 99 23.66 -9.86 13.36
CA ASN A 99 24.91 -10.31 12.74
C ASN A 99 26.09 -9.40 13.08
N ILE A 100 25.89 -8.08 13.03
CA ILE A 100 26.93 -7.12 13.40
C ILE A 100 27.34 -7.32 14.86
N LYS A 101 26.37 -7.47 15.77
CA LYS A 101 26.63 -7.77 17.19
C LYS A 101 27.37 -9.10 17.36
N ALA A 102 26.97 -10.14 16.64
CA ALA A 102 27.65 -11.44 16.67
C ALA A 102 29.10 -11.33 16.17
N ALA A 103 29.32 -10.69 15.02
CA ALA A 103 30.64 -10.48 14.44
C ALA A 103 31.58 -9.68 15.37
N GLN A 104 31.06 -8.63 16.02
CA GLN A 104 31.81 -7.86 17.03
C GLN A 104 32.19 -8.73 18.23
N ASN A 105 31.27 -9.58 18.72
CA ASN A 105 31.53 -10.48 19.84
C ASN A 105 32.55 -11.58 19.49
N PHE A 106 32.61 -12.05 18.25
CA PHE A 106 33.64 -13.00 17.79
C PHE A 106 35.00 -12.32 17.55
N GLY A 107 35.02 -11.12 16.97
CA GLY A 107 36.25 -10.36 16.73
C GLY A 107 36.93 -9.84 18.01
N GLY A 108 36.14 -9.53 19.06
CA GLY A 108 36.69 -9.15 20.37
C GLY A 108 37.28 -10.31 21.18
N ARG A 109 36.97 -11.56 20.81
CA ARG A 109 37.36 -12.76 21.57
C ARG A 109 38.64 -13.41 21.05
N THR A 110 39.06 -13.10 19.82
CA THR A 110 40.32 -13.58 19.21
C THR A 110 41.51 -12.64 19.45
N GLY A 111 41.30 -11.45 20.02
CA GLY A 111 42.37 -10.52 20.42
C GLY A 111 42.86 -10.68 21.87
N GLY A 112 42.30 -11.61 22.64
CA GLY A 112 42.56 -11.81 24.07
C GLY A 112 43.42 -13.04 24.38
N THR A 113 44.55 -13.20 23.70
CA THR A 113 45.64 -14.07 24.17
C THR A 113 46.94 -13.31 24.05
N HIS A 114 47.42 -12.76 25.17
CA HIS A 114 48.80 -12.79 25.65
C HIS A 114 48.87 -12.18 27.05
#